data_AF-A0A2V6HSY9-F1
#
_entry.id   AF-A0A2V6HSY9-F1
#
_cell.length_a   1.000
_cell.length_b   1.000
_cell.length_c   1.000
_cell.angle_alpha   90.00
_cell.angle_beta   90.00
_cell.angle_gamma   90.00
#
_symmetry.space_group_name_H-M   'P 1'
#
loop_
_entity.id
_entity.type
_entity.pdbx_description
1 polymer ?
#
loop_
_entity_poly.entity_id
_entity_poly.type
_entity_poly.pdbx_seq_one_letter_code
_entity_poly.pdbx_strand_id
1 'polypeptide(L)'
;MFRIAPPNGLRVNIRHFMKRSCLLEFALVGATAVLFCSCEEMPQQIQKPLAAIMPAPEPGWWSDEGASGEPRIVVHLTEQKAYFFKGKHLVGESTVSTGKKGFSTPPGH
;
A
#
# COMPACT_ATOMS: atom_id res chain seq x y z
N MET A 1 48.29 57.19 -44.46
CA MET A 1 46.93 56.62 -44.27
C MET A 1 46.76 56.40 -42.77
N PHE A 2 46.17 57.37 -42.06
CA PHE A 2 45.96 57.34 -40.61
C PHE A 2 44.49 57.06 -40.31
N ARG A 3 44.22 56.05 -39.47
CA ARG A 3 43.05 55.98 -38.57
C ARG A 3 43.09 54.64 -37.85
N ILE A 4 43.20 54.63 -36.52
CA ILE A 4 42.27 53.94 -35.61
C ILE A 4 42.26 54.73 -34.28
N ALA A 5 41.08 55.18 -33.86
CA ALA A 5 40.80 55.78 -32.56
C ALA A 5 40.53 54.68 -31.50
N PRO A 6 40.74 54.92 -30.19
CA PRO A 6 40.26 54.02 -29.13
C PRO A 6 38.73 54.24 -28.98
N PRO A 7 37.93 53.35 -28.35
CA PRO A 7 37.94 53.35 -26.89
C PRO A 7 37.33 52.13 -26.15
N ASN A 8 37.48 52.20 -24.82
CA ASN A 8 36.50 51.81 -23.80
C ASN A 8 36.41 50.35 -23.36
N GLY A 9 36.83 50.17 -22.10
CA GLY A 9 36.70 48.95 -21.34
C GLY A 9 35.25 48.53 -21.14
N LEU A 10 35.03 47.22 -21.31
CA LEU A 10 33.82 46.56 -20.87
C LEU A 10 34.06 45.94 -19.50
N ARG A 11 33.63 46.70 -18.49
CA ARG A 11 33.47 46.29 -17.10
C ARG A 11 32.45 45.15 -17.08
N VAL A 12 32.88 43.90 -16.90
CA VAL A 12 31.98 42.75 -16.78
C VAL A 12 31.19 42.88 -15.47
N ASN A 13 29.94 43.31 -15.59
CA ASN A 13 29.02 43.46 -14.48
C ASN A 13 28.29 42.12 -14.28
N ILE A 14 28.85 41.23 -13.44
CA ILE A 14 28.14 40.03 -12.97
C ILE A 14 27.00 40.51 -12.06
N ARG A 15 25.84 40.78 -12.67
CA ARG A 15 24.61 41.00 -11.91
C ARG A 15 24.06 39.64 -11.50
N HIS A 16 23.87 39.51 -10.19
CA HIS A 16 23.16 38.46 -9.47
C HIS A 16 21.75 38.20 -10.06
N PHE A 17 21.66 37.53 -11.21
CA PHE A 17 20.40 37.17 -11.86
C PHE A 17 20.20 35.65 -11.86
N MET A 18 20.44 35.01 -10.71
CA MET A 18 20.31 33.56 -10.58
C MET A 18 19.86 33.16 -9.17
N LYS A 19 18.91 33.90 -8.61
CA LYS A 19 18.35 33.61 -7.26
C LYS A 19 16.83 33.42 -7.21
N ARG A 20 16.09 33.57 -8.32
CA ARG A 20 14.62 33.41 -8.33
C ARG A 20 14.12 32.29 -9.23
N SER A 21 14.72 32.11 -10.41
CA SER A 21 14.28 31.06 -11.36
C SER A 21 14.55 29.64 -10.85
N CYS A 22 15.70 29.42 -10.21
CA CYS A 22 16.07 28.11 -9.65
C CYS A 22 15.15 27.67 -8.49
N LEU A 23 14.71 28.62 -7.65
CA LEU A 23 13.79 28.34 -6.53
C LEU A 23 12.38 27.98 -7.02
N LEU A 24 11.92 28.59 -8.12
CA LEU A 24 10.61 28.30 -8.70
C LEU A 24 10.58 26.90 -9.34
N GLU A 25 11.65 26.47 -10.00
CA GLU A 25 11.72 25.13 -10.60
C GLU A 25 11.75 24.03 -9.54
N PHE A 26 12.52 24.20 -8.45
CA PHE A 26 12.51 23.22 -7.35
C PHE A 26 11.14 23.11 -6.66
N ALA A 27 10.40 24.22 -6.55
CA ALA A 27 9.05 24.21 -5.99
C ALA A 27 8.06 23.42 -6.87
N LEU A 28 8.15 23.59 -8.20
CA LEU A 28 7.29 22.86 -9.15
C LEU A 28 7.59 21.35 -9.18
N VAL A 29 8.87 20.96 -9.15
CA VAL A 29 9.28 19.54 -9.12
C VAL A 29 8.95 18.90 -7.77
N GLY A 30 9.10 19.63 -6.66
CA GLY A 30 8.68 19.14 -5.35
C GLY A 30 7.17 18.90 -5.26
N ALA A 31 6.37 19.79 -5.84
CA ALA A 31 4.92 19.65 -5.84
C ALA A 31 4.42 18.45 -6.68
N THR A 32 5.07 18.14 -7.81
CA THR A 32 4.72 16.97 -8.63
C THR A 32 5.14 15.65 -8.01
N ALA A 33 6.26 15.60 -7.29
CA ALA A 33 6.70 14.39 -6.59
C ALA A 33 5.74 13.97 -5.44
N VAL A 34 5.14 14.95 -4.75
CA VAL A 34 4.15 14.68 -3.68
C VAL A 34 2.86 14.07 -4.24
N LEU A 35 2.49 14.39 -5.48
CA LEU A 35 1.33 13.83 -6.16
C LEU A 35 1.50 12.34 -6.52
N PHE A 36 2.71 11.90 -6.91
CA PHE A 36 2.97 10.51 -7.30
C PHE A 36 3.29 9.56 -6.15
N CYS A 37 3.60 10.08 -4.96
CA CYS A 37 3.86 9.29 -3.74
C CYS A 37 2.62 9.07 -2.86
N SER A 38 1.41 9.38 -3.34
CA SER A 38 0.22 8.88 -2.65
C SER A 38 0.15 7.37 -2.79
N CYS A 39 0.45 6.66 -1.71
CA CYS A 39 -0.06 5.31 -1.49
C CYS A 39 -1.58 5.40 -1.54
N GLU A 40 -2.17 5.16 -2.70
CA GLU A 40 -3.59 5.31 -2.92
C GLU A 40 -4.32 4.13 -2.26
N GLU A 41 -4.92 4.37 -1.10
CA GLU A 41 -5.96 3.50 -0.58
C GLU A 41 -7.22 3.75 -1.42
N MET A 42 -7.66 2.73 -2.15
CA MET A 42 -8.77 2.87 -3.11
C MET A 42 -10.01 3.46 -2.42
N PRO A 43 -10.73 4.40 -3.07
CA PRO A 43 -11.92 4.98 -2.49
C PRO A 43 -12.98 3.90 -2.25
N GLN A 44 -13.36 3.73 -0.97
CA GLN A 44 -14.38 2.82 -0.43
C GLN A 44 -15.75 2.89 -1.12
N GLN A 45 -15.97 3.90 -1.97
CA GLN A 45 -17.22 4.20 -2.66
C GLN A 45 -17.64 3.14 -3.68
N ILE A 46 -16.70 2.35 -4.22
CA ILE A 46 -16.98 1.26 -5.18
C ILE A 46 -17.19 -0.09 -4.47
N GLN A 47 -16.61 -0.29 -3.28
CA GLN A 47 -16.68 -1.57 -2.57
C GLN A 47 -18.02 -1.78 -1.84
N LYS A 48 -18.58 -0.70 -1.30
CA LYS A 48 -19.81 -0.73 -0.49
C LYS A 48 -21.05 -1.23 -1.24
N PRO A 49 -21.30 -0.81 -2.51
CA PRO A 49 -22.44 -1.28 -3.27
C PRO A 49 -22.39 -2.79 -3.53
N LEU A 50 -21.21 -3.35 -3.83
CA LEU A 50 -21.06 -4.76 -4.16
C LEU A 50 -21.15 -5.66 -2.91
N ALA A 51 -20.54 -5.23 -1.79
CA ALA A 51 -20.61 -5.97 -0.54
C ALA A 51 -22.04 -6.12 0.00
N ALA A 52 -22.92 -5.15 -0.25
CA ALA A 52 -24.32 -5.20 0.17
C ALA A 52 -25.17 -6.25 -0.57
N ILE A 53 -24.71 -6.72 -1.74
CA ILE A 53 -25.43 -7.70 -2.59
C ILE A 53 -24.81 -9.10 -2.48
N MET A 54 -23.66 -9.23 -1.84
CA MET A 54 -23.01 -10.51 -1.61
C MET A 54 -23.46 -11.10 -0.26
N PRO A 55 -23.70 -12.42 -0.18
CA PRO A 55 -23.91 -13.08 1.11
C PRO A 55 -22.71 -12.80 2.02
N ALA A 56 -22.97 -12.25 3.20
CA ALA A 56 -21.93 -12.08 4.19
C ALA A 56 -21.45 -13.47 4.64
N PRO A 57 -20.13 -13.69 4.75
CA PRO A 57 -19.64 -14.91 5.37
C PRO A 57 -20.17 -15.00 6.81
N GLU A 58 -20.54 -16.21 7.22
CA GLU A 58 -20.92 -16.49 8.61
C GLU A 58 -19.79 -16.01 9.54
N PRO A 59 -20.13 -15.28 10.63
CA PRO A 59 -19.13 -14.82 11.58
C PRO A 59 -18.45 -16.01 12.27
N GLY A 60 -17.14 -15.88 12.50
CA GLY A 60 -16.40 -16.87 13.27
C GLY A 60 -16.85 -16.91 14.73
N TRP A 61 -16.63 -18.05 15.39
CA TRP A 61 -16.93 -18.24 16.81
C TRP A 61 -15.75 -18.89 17.53
N TRP A 62 -15.71 -18.70 18.85
CA TRP A 62 -14.73 -19.30 19.73
C TRP A 62 -15.37 -19.62 21.07
N SER A 63 -15.16 -20.83 21.57
CA SER A 63 -15.55 -21.30 22.89
C SER A 63 -14.63 -22.45 23.32
N ASP A 64 -13.68 -22.16 24.19
CA ASP A 64 -12.74 -23.15 24.72
C ASP A 64 -12.99 -23.52 26.20
N GLU A 65 -14.15 -23.15 26.71
CA GLU A 65 -14.58 -23.44 28.08
C GLU A 65 -14.56 -24.96 28.34
N GLY A 66 -13.77 -25.37 29.33
CA GLY A 66 -13.61 -26.79 29.70
C GLY A 66 -12.80 -27.64 28.70
N ALA A 67 -12.28 -27.06 27.61
CA ALA A 67 -11.47 -27.78 26.64
C ALA A 67 -9.98 -27.76 27.02
N SER A 68 -9.36 -28.94 27.03
CA SER A 68 -7.95 -29.15 27.37
C SER A 68 -7.22 -29.99 26.33
N GLY A 69 -5.89 -29.95 26.36
CA GLY A 69 -5.03 -30.64 25.40
C GLY A 69 -4.28 -29.68 24.47
N GLU A 70 -3.45 -30.26 23.60
CA GLU A 70 -2.60 -29.51 22.68
C GLU A 70 -3.42 -28.73 21.65
N PRO A 71 -3.17 -27.42 21.48
CA PRO A 71 -3.91 -26.59 20.52
C PRO A 71 -3.45 -26.88 19.09
N ARG A 72 -4.38 -26.98 18.14
CA ARG A 72 -4.09 -27.05 16.70
C ARG A 72 -5.10 -26.27 15.87
N ILE A 73 -4.67 -25.73 14.74
CA ILE A 73 -5.55 -25.13 13.73
C ILE A 73 -5.52 -26.02 12.48
N VAL A 74 -6.69 -26.31 11.92
CA VAL A 74 -6.81 -27.03 10.66
C VAL A 74 -7.51 -26.12 9.65
N VAL A 75 -6.79 -25.77 8.57
CA VAL A 75 -7.34 -24.95 7.48
C VAL A 75 -7.88 -25.87 6.38
N HIS A 76 -9.20 -25.82 6.17
CA HIS A 76 -9.85 -26.52 5.06
C HIS A 76 -9.93 -25.58 3.86
N LEU A 77 -9.02 -25.78 2.89
CA LEU A 77 -8.90 -24.93 1.70
C LEU A 77 -10.18 -24.92 0.85
N THR A 78 -10.85 -26.08 0.70
CA THR A 78 -12.09 -26.18 -0.08
C THR A 78 -13.25 -25.41 0.56
N GLU A 79 -13.27 -25.32 1.89
CA GLU A 79 -14.33 -24.67 2.65
C GLU A 79 -14.05 -23.20 2.92
N GLN A 80 -12.81 -22.74 2.70
CA GLN A 80 -12.34 -21.42 3.14
C GLN A 80 -12.61 -21.19 4.63
N LYS A 81 -12.36 -22.24 5.44
CA LYS A 81 -12.55 -22.24 6.89
C LYS A 81 -11.30 -22.70 7.62
N ALA A 82 -11.07 -22.11 8.79
CA ALA A 82 -10.11 -22.56 9.77
C ALA A 82 -10.85 -23.04 11.02
N TYR A 83 -10.47 -24.23 11.47
CA TYR A 83 -11.02 -24.86 12.67
C TYR A 83 -9.95 -24.87 13.75
N PHE A 84 -10.31 -24.37 14.93
CA PHE A 84 -9.43 -24.39 16.10
C PHE A 84 -9.82 -25.53 17.02
N PHE A 85 -8.85 -26.36 17.40
CA PHE A 85 -9.04 -27.47 18.32
C PHE A 85 -8.12 -27.35 19.54
N LYS A 86 -8.59 -27.87 20.68
CA LYS A 86 -7.77 -28.23 21.85
C LYS A 86 -7.90 -29.73 22.07
N GLY A 87 -6.80 -30.47 21.91
CA GLY A 87 -6.81 -31.93 21.85
C GLY A 87 -7.72 -32.43 20.73
N LYS A 88 -8.81 -33.12 21.08
CA LYS A 88 -9.82 -33.61 20.12
C LYS A 88 -11.07 -32.72 20.02
N HIS A 89 -11.15 -31.65 20.81
CA HIS A 89 -12.34 -30.81 20.89
C HIS A 89 -12.24 -29.64 19.91
N LEU A 90 -13.27 -29.45 19.08
CA LEU A 90 -13.43 -28.25 18.27
C LEU A 90 -13.90 -27.11 19.17
N VAL A 91 -13.13 -26.04 19.23
CA VAL A 91 -13.34 -24.90 20.15
C VAL A 91 -13.45 -23.58 19.41
N GLY A 92 -13.37 -23.57 18.08
CA GLY A 92 -13.64 -22.37 17.31
C GLY A 92 -13.60 -22.62 15.81
N GLU A 93 -14.21 -21.70 15.09
CA GLU A 93 -14.27 -21.67 13.64
C GLU A 93 -14.13 -20.24 13.14
N SER A 94 -13.43 -20.05 12.03
CA SER A 94 -13.37 -18.77 11.32
C SER A 94 -13.38 -19.01 9.83
N THR A 95 -13.96 -18.08 9.08
CA THR A 95 -13.68 -17.99 7.64
C THR A 95 -12.24 -17.52 7.43
N VAL A 96 -11.63 -17.94 6.31
CA VAL A 96 -10.29 -17.54 5.90
C VAL A 96 -10.28 -17.22 4.41
N SER A 97 -9.31 -16.43 3.98
CA SER A 97 -9.02 -16.22 2.57
C SER A 97 -7.67 -16.84 2.24
N THR A 98 -7.66 -17.85 1.36
CA THR A 98 -6.45 -18.57 0.99
C THR A 98 -5.83 -18.04 -0.31
N GLY A 99 -4.65 -18.54 -0.65
CA GLY A 99 -3.93 -18.17 -1.86
C GLY A 99 -4.76 -18.32 -3.14
N LYS A 100 -4.79 -17.26 -3.95
CA LYS A 100 -5.44 -17.26 -5.27
C LYS A 100 -4.76 -18.23 -6.24
N LYS A 101 -5.41 -18.50 -7.38
CA LYS A 101 -4.81 -19.30 -8.46
C LYS A 101 -3.43 -18.74 -8.87
N GLY A 102 -2.43 -19.61 -8.94
CA GLY A 102 -1.03 -19.25 -9.23
C GLY A 102 -0.20 -18.83 -8.00
N PHE A 103 -0.85 -18.61 -6.85
CA PHE A 103 -0.23 -18.33 -5.55
C PHE A 103 -0.96 -19.11 -4.45
N SER A 104 -1.33 -20.36 -4.75
CA SER A 104 -2.18 -21.18 -3.88
C SER A 104 -1.49 -21.53 -2.57
N THR A 105 -2.25 -21.58 -1.49
CA THR A 105 -1.77 -22.08 -0.20
C THR A 105 -1.50 -23.58 -0.32
N PRO A 106 -0.26 -24.06 -0.12
CA PRO A 106 0.04 -25.48 -0.22
C PRO A 106 -0.52 -26.25 1.00
N PRO A 107 -0.96 -27.51 0.82
CA PRO A 107 -1.34 -28.37 1.95
C PRO A 107 -0.13 -28.80 2.79
N GLY A 108 -0.37 -29.12 4.07
CA GLY A 108 0.66 -29.56 5.02
C GLY A 108 0.05 -30.17 6.30
N HIS A 109 0.92 -30.71 7.17
CA HIS A 109 0.57 -31.36 8.44
C HIS A 109 1.34 -30.77 9.60
#